data_AF-A0A4U5WK97-F1
#
_entry.id   AF-A0A4U5WK97-F1
#
_cell.length_a   1.000
_cell.length_b   1.000
_cell.length_c   1.000
_cell.angle_alpha   90.00
_cell.angle_beta   90.00
_cell.angle_gamma   90.00
#
_symmetry.space_group_name_H-M   'P 1'
#
loop_
_entity.id
_entity.type
_entity.pdbx_description
1 polymer ?
#
loop_
_entity_poly.entity_id
_entity_poly.type
_entity_poly.pdbx_seq_one_letter_code
_entity_poly.pdbx_strand_id
1 'polypeptide(L)'
;MGTDAAATSKGRRVLRGLAALAVTAALTAAAGGDRARDYPQGDGIALPAQASFLVGYEHAQVGDEYWVGGPLPENGTDRPLTVLRMRMQRVPEGLEVVRYGTATLRQTGGYALGVIQDLAVGPARPFVVAPHGQAGAYVWTRVRVTGPVRGRLSGCRFWYRQGVVEFRQDVGCETVLRLGPSVR
;
A
#
# COMPACT_ATOMS: atom_id res chain seq x y z
N MET A 1 46.03 58.86 46.43
CA MET A 1 47.36 59.47 46.24
C MET A 1 48.38 58.32 46.32
N GLY A 2 49.09 58.04 45.22
CA GLY A 2 50.10 56.97 45.03
C GLY A 2 49.51 55.60 44.64
N THR A 3 49.40 55.17 43.37
CA THR A 3 50.38 54.78 42.29
C THR A 3 51.15 53.48 42.52
N ASP A 4 50.82 52.50 41.67
CA ASP A 4 51.65 51.52 40.96
C ASP A 4 52.63 50.59 41.71
N ALA A 5 52.44 49.28 41.53
CA ALA A 5 53.24 48.51 40.56
C ALA A 5 52.70 47.09 40.35
N ALA A 6 52.70 46.67 39.09
CA ALA A 6 52.24 45.39 38.59
C ALA A 6 53.29 44.27 38.76
N ALA A 7 52.82 43.01 38.88
CA ALA A 7 53.56 41.85 38.41
C ALA A 7 52.59 40.77 37.91
N THR A 8 52.67 40.54 36.61
CA THR A 8 51.90 39.62 35.76
C THR A 8 52.50 38.21 35.78
N SER A 9 51.67 37.18 35.83
CA SER A 9 51.99 35.81 35.34
C SER A 9 50.72 34.98 35.21
N LYS A 10 50.02 35.06 34.08
CA LYS A 10 49.88 34.02 33.03
C LYS A 10 49.54 32.62 33.55
N GLY A 11 48.31 32.17 33.30
CA GLY A 11 47.99 30.74 33.46
C GLY A 11 46.55 30.31 33.25
N ARG A 12 46.13 30.27 31.98
CA ARG A 12 45.05 29.41 31.42
C ARG A 12 43.60 29.58 31.89
N ARG A 13 42.86 30.21 30.98
CA ARG A 13 41.40 30.23 30.80
C ARG A 13 40.80 28.82 30.79
N VAL A 14 39.74 28.61 31.57
CA VAL A 14 38.76 27.55 31.32
C VAL A 14 37.46 28.23 30.92
N LEU A 15 37.16 28.18 29.62
CA LEU A 15 35.88 28.63 29.06
C LEU A 15 34.75 27.80 29.70
N ARG A 16 33.87 28.45 30.45
CA ARG A 16 32.56 27.91 30.80
C ARG A 16 31.66 28.03 29.57
N GLY A 17 31.63 26.98 28.76
CA GLY A 17 30.74 26.84 27.62
C GLY A 17 29.30 26.63 28.07
N LEU A 18 28.41 27.50 27.59
CA LEU A 18 26.96 27.35 27.61
C LEU A 18 26.55 26.08 26.83
N ALA A 19 25.75 25.22 27.43
CA ALA A 19 25.02 24.16 26.71
C ALA A 19 23.54 24.26 27.09
N ALA A 20 22.79 25.05 26.32
CA ALA A 20 21.33 25.01 26.31
C ALA A 20 20.88 23.85 25.42
N LEU A 21 20.34 22.79 26.02
CA LEU A 21 19.68 21.71 25.30
C LEU A 21 18.25 22.14 24.93
N ALA A 22 18.07 22.62 23.70
CA ALA A 22 16.76 22.73 23.08
C ALA A 22 16.42 21.38 22.42
N VAL A 23 15.56 20.60 23.06
CA VAL A 23 15.00 19.37 22.46
C VAL A 23 13.79 19.77 21.62
N THR A 24 14.01 20.03 20.33
CA THR A 24 12.93 20.21 19.35
C THR A 24 12.52 18.84 18.84
N ALA A 25 11.49 18.25 19.44
CA ALA A 25 10.85 17.05 18.90
C ALA A 25 10.03 17.42 17.66
N ALA A 26 10.65 17.31 16.48
CA ALA A 26 9.93 17.40 15.22
C ALA A 26 9.16 16.10 14.98
N LEU A 27 7.84 16.12 15.24
CA LEU A 27 6.90 15.11 14.75
C LEU A 27 6.79 15.24 13.23
N THR A 28 7.68 14.56 12.49
CA THR A 28 7.50 14.35 11.05
C THR A 28 6.38 13.35 10.84
N ALA A 29 5.19 13.86 10.51
CA ALA A 29 4.11 13.09 9.92
C ALA A 29 4.64 12.35 8.68
N ALA A 30 4.58 11.02 8.72
CA ALA A 30 4.92 10.18 7.59
C ALA A 30 3.86 10.34 6.49
N ALA A 31 4.03 11.37 5.66
CA ALA A 31 3.54 11.35 4.29
C ALA A 31 4.26 10.19 3.60
N GLY A 32 3.60 9.03 3.53
CA GLY A 32 4.05 7.83 2.84
C GLY A 32 4.05 8.04 1.33
N GLY A 33 4.93 8.92 0.85
CA GLY A 33 5.31 8.98 -0.55
C GLY A 33 6.08 7.73 -0.93
N ASP A 34 5.85 7.23 -2.14
CA ASP A 34 6.64 6.18 -2.81
C ASP A 34 8.10 6.62 -2.96
N ARG A 35 8.85 6.63 -1.85
CA ARG A 35 10.31 6.51 -1.95
C ARG A 35 10.56 5.07 -2.38
N ALA A 36 11.38 4.89 -3.41
CA ALA A 36 11.89 3.60 -3.84
C ALA A 36 12.70 2.98 -2.70
N ARG A 37 12.01 2.38 -1.72
CA ARG A 37 12.60 1.48 -0.74
C ARG A 37 12.71 0.14 -1.43
N ASP A 38 13.89 -0.45 -1.40
CA ASP A 38 14.07 -1.84 -1.78
C ASP A 38 13.43 -2.71 -0.69
N TYR A 39 12.19 -3.11 -0.94
CA TYR A 39 11.47 -4.06 -0.11
C TYR A 39 11.99 -5.47 -0.42
N PRO A 40 12.47 -6.24 0.58
CA PRO A 40 12.82 -7.65 0.37
C PRO A 40 11.64 -8.41 -0.22
N GLN A 41 11.95 -9.37 -1.10
CA GLN A 41 10.94 -10.29 -1.62
C GLN A 41 10.35 -11.09 -0.46
N GLY A 42 9.03 -11.12 -0.39
CA GLY A 42 8.27 -11.90 0.58
C GLY A 42 7.71 -13.19 -0.01
N ASP A 43 7.35 -14.10 0.88
CA ASP A 43 6.69 -15.39 0.64
C ASP A 43 5.53 -15.65 1.62
N GLY A 44 5.18 -14.66 2.45
CA GLY A 44 4.22 -14.82 3.54
C GLY A 44 2.75 -14.85 3.11
N ILE A 45 2.42 -14.35 1.92
CA ILE A 45 1.07 -14.48 1.35
C ILE A 45 0.99 -15.81 0.60
N ALA A 46 0.12 -16.71 1.04
CA ALA A 46 -0.06 -18.05 0.47
C ALA A 46 -0.92 -18.03 -0.81
N LEU A 47 -0.51 -17.25 -1.81
CA LEU A 47 -1.12 -17.22 -3.14
C LEU A 47 -0.05 -17.49 -4.19
N PRO A 48 -0.33 -18.33 -5.21
CA PRO A 48 0.63 -18.62 -6.25
C PRO A 48 0.97 -17.38 -7.08
N ALA A 49 2.17 -17.34 -7.66
CA ALA A 49 2.60 -16.26 -8.53
C ALA A 49 1.93 -16.32 -9.92
N GLN A 50 1.54 -17.52 -10.35
CA GLN A 50 0.79 -17.77 -11.58
C GLN A 50 -0.72 -17.57 -11.38
N ALA A 51 -1.42 -17.23 -12.47
CA ALA A 51 -2.85 -16.90 -12.45
C ALA A 51 -3.69 -18.04 -11.84
N SER A 52 -4.25 -17.78 -10.67
CA SER A 52 -5.21 -18.68 -9.99
C SER A 52 -6.65 -18.18 -10.09
N PHE A 53 -6.87 -17.00 -10.68
CA PHE A 53 -8.14 -16.30 -10.59
C PHE A 53 -8.39 -15.39 -11.79
N LEU A 54 -9.42 -15.72 -12.59
CA LEU A 54 -9.90 -14.92 -13.73
C LEU A 54 -11.34 -14.49 -13.49
N VAL A 55 -11.57 -13.19 -13.42
CA VAL A 55 -12.91 -12.58 -13.35
C VAL A 55 -13.16 -11.73 -14.59
N GLY A 56 -14.35 -11.85 -15.17
CA GLY A 56 -14.75 -11.14 -16.38
C GLY A 56 -15.93 -10.21 -16.16
N TYR A 57 -16.00 -9.12 -16.91
CA TYR A 57 -17.21 -8.31 -17.08
C TYR A 57 -17.32 -7.84 -18.53
N GLU A 58 -18.46 -8.15 -19.16
CA GLU A 58 -18.65 -8.04 -20.61
C GLU A 58 -19.43 -6.79 -21.04
N HIS A 59 -19.83 -5.95 -20.09
CA HIS A 59 -20.74 -4.82 -20.32
C HIS A 59 -20.11 -3.47 -19.96
N ALA A 60 -18.78 -3.39 -19.97
CA ALA A 60 -18.07 -2.17 -19.59
C ALA A 60 -18.35 -1.04 -20.60
N GLN A 61 -18.50 0.20 -20.12
CA GLN A 61 -18.73 1.38 -20.95
C GLN A 61 -17.54 2.34 -20.87
N VAL A 62 -17.19 2.98 -21.98
CA VAL A 62 -16.17 4.05 -21.98
C VAL A 62 -16.68 5.24 -21.16
N GLY A 63 -15.82 5.77 -20.30
CA GLY A 63 -16.15 6.83 -19.35
C GLY A 63 -16.58 6.33 -17.97
N ASP A 64 -17.03 5.09 -17.87
CA ASP A 64 -17.49 4.50 -16.62
C ASP A 64 -16.32 3.99 -15.75
N GLU A 65 -16.59 3.89 -14.46
CA GLU A 65 -15.66 3.38 -13.47
C GLU A 65 -16.20 2.13 -12.79
N TYR A 66 -15.30 1.17 -12.56
CA TYR A 66 -15.62 -0.11 -11.95
C TYR A 66 -14.64 -0.44 -10.82
N TRP A 67 -15.13 -1.10 -9.79
CA TRP A 67 -14.31 -1.74 -8.78
C TRP A 67 -13.98 -3.16 -9.18
N VAL A 68 -12.68 -3.46 -9.25
CA VAL A 68 -12.14 -4.79 -9.48
C VAL A 68 -11.65 -5.36 -8.15
N GLY A 69 -12.18 -6.52 -7.77
CA GLY A 69 -11.77 -7.22 -6.56
C GLY A 69 -10.35 -7.79 -6.68
N GLY A 70 -9.48 -7.50 -5.70
CA GLY A 70 -8.19 -8.16 -5.57
C GLY A 70 -8.32 -9.58 -5.01
N PRO A 71 -7.22 -10.37 -5.05
CA PRO A 71 -7.19 -11.67 -4.40
C PRO A 71 -7.35 -11.50 -2.89
N LEU A 72 -8.02 -12.45 -2.23
CA LEU A 72 -8.15 -12.50 -0.78
C LEU A 72 -6.87 -13.12 -0.19
N PRO A 73 -6.03 -12.36 0.55
CA PRO A 73 -4.76 -12.89 1.03
C PRO A 73 -4.95 -13.95 2.12
N GLU A 74 -4.20 -15.04 2.01
CA GLU A 74 -4.00 -16.01 3.09
C GLU A 74 -2.57 -15.86 3.62
N ASN A 75 -2.39 -15.99 4.93
CA ASN A 75 -1.07 -15.91 5.55
C ASN A 75 -0.49 -17.32 5.70
N GLY A 76 0.58 -17.64 5.00
CA GLY A 76 1.23 -18.96 5.02
C GLY A 76 2.25 -19.14 6.15
N THR A 77 2.31 -18.24 7.13
CA THR A 77 3.36 -18.22 8.14
C THR A 77 2.81 -18.28 9.56
N ASP A 78 3.68 -18.61 10.52
CA ASP A 78 3.35 -18.62 11.96
C ASP A 78 3.23 -17.23 12.60
N ARG A 79 3.47 -16.16 11.84
CA ARG A 79 3.44 -14.78 12.36
C ARG A 79 2.34 -13.97 11.67
N PRO A 80 1.62 -13.10 12.40
CA PRO A 80 0.65 -12.24 11.75
C PRO A 80 1.35 -11.34 10.72
N LEU A 81 0.70 -11.12 9.58
CA LEU A 81 1.13 -10.14 8.61
C LEU A 81 0.14 -8.98 8.56
N THR A 82 0.65 -7.78 8.34
CA THR A 82 -0.18 -6.60 8.06
C THR A 82 -0.04 -6.27 6.58
N VAL A 83 -1.07 -6.49 5.79
CA VAL A 83 -1.11 -5.98 4.42
C VAL A 83 -1.18 -4.46 4.48
N LEU A 84 -0.21 -3.79 3.86
CA LEU A 84 -0.12 -2.33 3.84
C LEU A 84 -0.82 -1.76 2.60
N ARG A 85 -0.63 -2.42 1.45
CA ARG A 85 -1.19 -2.00 0.16
C ARG A 85 -1.07 -3.12 -0.87
N MET A 86 -1.86 -3.01 -1.94
CA MET A 86 -1.77 -3.82 -3.15
C MET A 86 -1.81 -2.90 -4.37
N ARG A 87 -1.11 -3.27 -5.46
CA ARG A 87 -1.23 -2.63 -6.76
C ARG A 87 -1.35 -3.65 -7.89
N MET A 88 -2.02 -3.25 -8.98
CA MET A 88 -1.91 -3.96 -10.25
C MET A 88 -0.52 -3.75 -10.84
N GLN A 89 0.08 -4.81 -11.36
CA GLN A 89 1.35 -4.74 -12.04
C GLN A 89 1.19 -4.37 -13.51
N ARG A 90 0.17 -4.92 -14.18
CA ARG A 90 -0.13 -4.66 -15.58
C ARG A 90 -1.57 -4.16 -15.71
N VAL A 91 -1.70 -2.97 -16.29
CA VAL A 91 -2.96 -2.36 -16.67
C VAL A 91 -2.99 -2.30 -18.20
N PRO A 92 -3.97 -2.93 -18.87
CA PRO A 92 -4.02 -2.94 -20.32
C PRO A 92 -4.42 -1.56 -20.88
N GLU A 93 -4.14 -1.34 -22.17
CA GLU A 93 -4.69 -0.20 -22.89
C GLU A 93 -6.23 -0.15 -22.76
N GLY A 94 -6.76 1.07 -22.69
CA GLY A 94 -8.19 1.32 -22.50
C GLY A 94 -8.67 1.27 -21.05
N LEU A 95 -7.77 0.98 -20.08
CA LEU A 95 -8.04 1.08 -18.65
C LEU A 95 -7.05 2.02 -17.96
N GLU A 96 -7.55 2.73 -16.94
CA GLU A 96 -6.74 3.54 -16.03
C GLU A 96 -7.09 3.18 -14.58
N VAL A 97 -6.10 3.04 -13.71
CA VAL A 97 -6.36 2.89 -12.26
C VAL A 97 -6.57 4.28 -11.65
N VAL A 98 -7.80 4.54 -11.20
CA VAL A 98 -8.19 5.80 -10.56
C VAL A 98 -7.78 5.83 -9.09
N ARG A 99 -8.06 4.76 -8.35
CA ARG A 99 -7.70 4.63 -6.93
C ARG A 99 -7.73 3.19 -6.44
N TYR A 100 -7.16 3.00 -5.25
CA TYR A 100 -7.32 1.78 -4.47
C TYR A 100 -8.22 2.04 -3.27
N GLY A 101 -8.93 1.00 -2.84
CA GLY A 101 -9.76 1.02 -1.64
C GLY A 101 -9.69 -0.31 -0.90
N THR A 102 -10.25 -0.35 0.30
CA THR A 102 -10.35 -1.57 1.10
C THR A 102 -11.80 -1.78 1.50
N ALA A 103 -12.29 -3.02 1.38
CA ALA A 103 -13.57 -3.43 1.94
C ALA A 103 -13.39 -4.73 2.73
N THR A 104 -14.17 -4.87 3.80
CA THR A 104 -14.23 -6.08 4.62
C THR A 104 -15.19 -7.09 4.02
N LEU A 105 -14.98 -8.38 4.32
CA LEU A 105 -15.91 -9.44 3.96
C LEU A 105 -17.33 -9.16 4.48
N ARG A 106 -17.45 -8.51 5.65
CA ARG A 106 -18.75 -8.09 6.20
C ARG A 106 -19.45 -7.06 5.31
N GLN A 107 -18.72 -6.09 4.79
CA GLN A 107 -19.28 -5.06 3.90
C GLN A 107 -19.73 -5.62 2.55
N THR A 108 -19.01 -6.63 2.05
CA THR A 108 -19.27 -7.26 0.75
C THR A 108 -20.17 -8.49 0.85
N GLY A 109 -20.60 -8.91 2.05
CA GLY A 109 -21.41 -10.12 2.27
C GLY A 109 -20.65 -11.43 2.05
N GLY A 110 -19.32 -11.41 2.12
CA GLY A 110 -18.42 -12.52 1.79
C GLY A 110 -17.28 -12.07 0.88
N TYR A 111 -16.53 -13.01 0.31
CA TYR A 111 -15.52 -12.68 -0.69
C TYR A 111 -16.20 -12.45 -2.05
N ALA A 112 -16.41 -11.18 -2.40
CA ALA A 112 -17.00 -10.81 -3.68
C ALA A 112 -15.96 -10.89 -4.81
N LEU A 113 -16.26 -11.78 -5.74
CA LEU A 113 -15.51 -12.04 -6.96
C LEU A 113 -16.18 -11.29 -8.11
N GLY A 114 -15.59 -10.20 -8.57
CA GLY A 114 -16.29 -9.41 -9.58
C GLY A 114 -15.64 -8.11 -9.98
N VAL A 115 -16.24 -7.56 -11.04
CA VAL A 115 -16.17 -6.15 -11.43
C VAL A 115 -17.51 -5.54 -11.04
N ILE A 116 -17.52 -4.54 -10.17
CA ILE A 116 -18.75 -3.97 -9.57
C ILE A 116 -18.72 -2.46 -9.71
N GLN A 117 -19.77 -1.87 -10.27
CA GLN A 117 -19.86 -0.41 -10.44
C GLN A 117 -20.19 0.28 -9.10
N ASP A 118 -21.28 -0.16 -8.45
CA ASP A 118 -21.84 0.50 -7.27
C ASP A 118 -21.45 -0.19 -5.95
N LEU A 119 -20.13 -0.31 -5.71
CA LEU A 119 -19.61 -0.80 -4.44
C LEU A 119 -19.10 0.35 -3.55
N ALA A 120 -19.61 0.41 -2.32
CA ALA A 120 -19.18 1.34 -1.29
C ALA A 120 -17.82 0.94 -0.69
N VAL A 121 -16.74 1.12 -1.47
CA VAL A 121 -15.37 0.86 -1.01
C VAL A 121 -14.78 2.12 -0.36
N GLY A 122 -14.34 1.96 0.89
CA GLY A 122 -13.65 2.98 1.65
C GLY A 122 -12.24 3.29 1.09
N PRO A 123 -11.54 4.28 1.68
CA PRO A 123 -10.14 4.53 1.34
C PRO A 123 -9.28 3.30 1.64
N ALA A 124 -8.18 3.11 0.90
CA ALA A 124 -7.25 2.02 1.15
C ALA A 124 -6.69 2.12 2.57
N ARG A 125 -6.76 1.03 3.34
CA ARG A 125 -6.26 0.96 4.71
C ARG A 125 -5.53 -0.36 4.95
N PRO A 126 -4.47 -0.35 5.78
CA PRO A 126 -3.83 -1.59 6.20
C PRO A 126 -4.79 -2.51 6.95
N PHE A 127 -4.59 -3.82 6.81
CA PHE A 127 -5.35 -4.84 7.55
C PHE A 127 -4.46 -6.00 7.95
N VAL A 128 -4.81 -6.63 9.07
CA VAL A 128 -4.05 -7.76 9.64
C VAL A 128 -4.63 -9.07 9.15
N VAL A 129 -3.74 -10.02 8.86
CA VAL A 129 -4.08 -11.41 8.55
C VAL A 129 -3.41 -12.29 9.61
N ALA A 130 -4.23 -13.05 10.34
CA ALA A 130 -3.76 -13.94 11.40
C ALA A 130 -2.79 -15.01 10.84
N PRO A 131 -1.88 -15.58 11.65
CA PRO A 131 -1.09 -16.75 11.25
C PRO A 131 -2.00 -17.85 10.69
N HIS A 132 -1.61 -18.44 9.56
CA HIS A 132 -2.38 -19.51 8.89
C HIS A 132 -3.84 -19.17 8.60
N GLY A 133 -4.19 -17.88 8.59
CA GLY A 133 -5.55 -17.39 8.44
C GLY A 133 -5.78 -16.70 7.10
N GLN A 134 -7.06 -16.54 6.78
CA GLN A 134 -7.52 -15.75 5.64
C GLN A 134 -7.86 -14.32 6.08
N ALA A 135 -7.63 -13.34 5.21
CA ALA A 135 -7.91 -11.95 5.51
C ALA A 135 -9.42 -11.68 5.67
N GLY A 136 -9.79 -10.85 6.65
CA GLY A 136 -11.16 -10.35 6.81
C GLY A 136 -11.49 -9.15 5.90
N ALA A 137 -10.53 -8.68 5.12
CA ALA A 137 -10.63 -7.55 4.20
C ALA A 137 -9.68 -7.74 3.03
N TYR A 138 -9.96 -7.05 1.93
CA TYR A 138 -9.12 -7.10 0.73
C TYR A 138 -9.17 -5.80 -0.04
N VAL A 139 -8.15 -5.62 -0.90
CA VAL A 139 -7.99 -4.41 -1.70
C VAL A 139 -8.86 -4.50 -2.95
N TRP A 140 -9.52 -3.40 -3.24
CA TRP A 140 -10.25 -3.18 -4.49
C TRP A 140 -9.53 -2.13 -5.33
N THR A 141 -9.52 -2.34 -6.64
CA THR A 141 -8.93 -1.41 -7.60
C THR A 141 -10.04 -0.73 -8.37
N ARG A 142 -10.16 0.60 -8.24
CA ARG A 142 -11.09 1.38 -9.07
C ARG A 142 -10.43 1.68 -10.39
N VAL A 143 -11.03 1.20 -11.47
CA VAL A 143 -10.56 1.42 -12.83
C VAL A 143 -11.56 2.25 -13.60
N ARG A 144 -11.07 3.16 -14.44
CA ARG A 144 -11.86 3.87 -15.45
C ARG A 144 -11.61 3.25 -16.80
N VAL A 145 -12.66 3.07 -17.58
CA VAL A 145 -12.55 2.67 -18.98
C VAL A 145 -12.31 3.92 -19.81
N THR A 146 -11.14 4.02 -20.42
CA THR A 146 -10.71 5.20 -21.19
C THR A 146 -10.84 4.98 -22.70
N GLY A 147 -11.08 3.74 -23.15
CA GLY A 147 -11.23 3.39 -24.56
C GLY A 147 -11.38 1.88 -24.78
N PRO A 148 -11.10 1.38 -25.99
CA PRO A 148 -11.09 -0.06 -26.27
C PRO A 148 -10.14 -0.82 -25.33
N VAL A 149 -10.68 -1.78 -24.58
CA VAL A 149 -9.89 -2.58 -23.63
C VAL A 149 -9.17 -3.71 -24.37
N ARG A 150 -7.83 -3.67 -24.38
CA ARG A 150 -6.98 -4.67 -25.06
C ARG A 150 -6.11 -5.42 -24.07
N GLY A 151 -6.64 -6.53 -23.57
CA GLY A 151 -5.92 -7.43 -22.67
C GLY A 151 -6.61 -7.57 -21.32
N ARG A 152 -5.80 -7.87 -20.29
CA ARG A 152 -6.28 -8.17 -18.94
C ARG A 152 -5.50 -7.34 -17.92
N LEU A 153 -6.20 -6.86 -16.89
CA LEU A 153 -5.53 -6.47 -15.65
C LEU A 153 -4.84 -7.71 -15.12
N SER A 154 -3.54 -7.64 -14.82
CA SER A 154 -2.83 -8.83 -14.35
C SER A 154 -1.63 -8.55 -13.47
N GLY A 155 -1.36 -9.51 -12.58
CA GLY A 155 -0.29 -9.46 -11.60
C GLY A 155 -0.63 -8.51 -10.47
N CYS A 156 -0.53 -9.01 -9.24
CA CYS A 156 -0.81 -8.27 -8.02
C CYS A 156 0.48 -8.14 -7.24
N ARG A 157 0.86 -6.91 -6.89
CA ARG A 157 1.97 -6.65 -5.97
C ARG A 157 1.43 -6.25 -4.63
N PHE A 158 1.73 -7.04 -3.60
CA PHE A 158 1.46 -6.73 -2.21
C PHE A 158 2.70 -6.13 -1.56
N TRP A 159 2.46 -5.17 -0.67
CA TRP A 159 3.40 -4.79 0.36
C TRP A 159 2.78 -5.14 1.69
N TYR A 160 3.52 -5.87 2.52
CA TYR A 160 3.04 -6.28 3.83
C TYR A 160 4.16 -6.16 4.84
N ARG A 161 3.81 -6.12 6.12
CA ARG A 161 4.76 -6.06 7.23
C ARG A 161 4.63 -7.30 8.10
N GLN A 162 5.76 -7.90 8.47
CA GLN A 162 5.85 -8.93 9.51
C GLN A 162 6.91 -8.52 10.53
N GLY A 163 6.47 -8.28 11.77
CA GLY A 163 7.30 -7.63 12.78
C GLY A 163 7.72 -6.23 12.32
N VAL A 164 9.03 -5.99 12.27
CA VAL A 164 9.62 -4.69 11.86
C VAL A 164 9.98 -4.62 10.36
N VAL A 165 9.85 -5.73 9.63
CA VAL A 165 10.28 -5.82 8.23
C VAL A 165 9.08 -5.66 7.31
N GLU A 166 9.18 -4.75 6.35
CA GLU A 166 8.22 -4.60 5.26
C GLU A 166 8.74 -5.38 4.04
N PHE A 167 7.91 -6.27 3.51
CA PHE A 167 8.18 -7.10 2.35
C PHE A 167 7.35 -6.65 1.16
N ARG A 168 7.81 -7.06 -0.03
CA ARG A 168 7.06 -6.97 -1.28
C ARG A 168 6.90 -8.38 -1.83
N GLN A 169 5.68 -8.76 -2.21
CA GLN A 169 5.42 -10.05 -2.83
C GLN A 169 4.50 -9.87 -4.03
N ASP A 170 4.91 -10.48 -5.15
CA ASP A 170 4.14 -10.52 -6.37
C ASP A 170 3.35 -11.84 -6.40
N VAL A 171 2.06 -11.76 -6.69
CA VAL A 171 1.14 -12.90 -6.76
C VAL A 171 0.33 -12.83 -8.06
N GLY A 172 -0.16 -13.98 -8.51
CA GLY A 172 -1.02 -14.08 -9.66
C GLY A 172 -2.40 -13.51 -9.37
N CYS A 173 -2.90 -12.68 -10.29
CA CYS A 173 -4.29 -12.25 -10.32
C CYS A 173 -4.61 -11.77 -11.72
N GLU A 174 -5.83 -12.03 -12.20
CA GLU A 174 -6.27 -11.59 -13.52
C GLU A 174 -7.72 -11.11 -13.51
N THR A 175 -7.98 -10.03 -14.25
CA THR A 175 -9.35 -9.55 -14.49
C THR A 175 -9.48 -9.06 -15.92
N VAL A 176 -10.56 -9.46 -16.57
CA VAL A 176 -10.95 -9.08 -17.91
C VAL A 176 -12.14 -8.14 -17.84
N LEU A 177 -12.00 -6.95 -18.44
CA LEU A 177 -13.11 -6.05 -18.71
C LEU A 177 -13.25 -5.96 -20.23
N ARG A 178 -14.45 -6.21 -20.75
CA ARG A 178 -14.77 -6.07 -22.17
C ARG A 178 -15.90 -5.07 -22.34
N LEU A 179 -15.82 -4.33 -23.44
CA LEU A 179 -16.90 -3.46 -23.85
C LEU A 179 -18.05 -4.30 -24.39
N GLY A 180 -19.27 -3.91 -24.05
CA GLY A 180 -20.47 -4.54 -24.58
C GLY A 180 -21.71 -3.69 -24.31
N PRO A 181 -22.91 -4.12 -24.70
CA PRO A 181 -24.14 -3.38 -24.42
C PRO A 181 -24.34 -3.18 -22.92
N SER A 182 -24.82 -2.00 -22.51
CA SER A 182 -25.17 -1.75 -21.12
C SER A 182 -26.29 -2.69 -20.67
N VAL A 183 -26.11 -3.32 -19.52
CA VAL A 183 -27.17 -4.05 -18.80
C VAL A 183 -27.87 -3.05 -17.88
N ARG A 184 -28.92 -2.40 -18.39
CA ARG A 184 -29.89 -1.66 -17.58
C ARG A 184 -31.14 -2.49 -17.42
#